data_AF-A0A8J3PXI0-F1
#
_entry.id   AF-A0A8J3PXI0-F1
#
_cell.length_a   1.000
_cell.length_b   1.000
_cell.length_c   1.000
_cell.angle_alpha   90.00
_cell.angle_beta   90.00
_cell.angle_gamma   90.00
#
_symmetry.space_group_name_H-M   'P 1'
#
loop_
_entity.id
_entity.type
_entity.pdbx_description
1 polymer ?
#
loop_
_entity_poly.entity_id
_entity_poly.type
_entity_poly.pdbx_seq_one_letter_code
_entity_poly.pdbx_strand_id
1 'polypeptide(L)'
;MGVMGAVTDTVPEPEVRRPFALRLPAALLVCVAAPVGMITLPWAVFVIAVFAGQISQGGDGAWSGLMAMGLPPLVGYPAAAVLWSHSRRAASLRRAWILAILGVLAIAAVSFLPVLALGYGLYDEWQETQPGGRGYHP
;
A
#
# COMPACT_ATOMS: atom_id res chain seq x y z
N MET A 1 -17.96 73.48 23.65
CA MET A 1 -18.83 72.28 23.68
C MET A 1 -18.27 71.30 22.66
N GLY A 2 -17.40 70.40 23.12
CA GLY A 2 -16.75 69.40 22.29
C GLY A 2 -17.56 68.11 22.30
N VAL A 3 -17.96 67.63 21.12
CA VAL A 3 -18.59 66.32 20.96
C VAL A 3 -17.49 65.35 20.52
N MET A 4 -16.94 64.63 21.49
CA MET A 4 -16.11 63.45 21.27
C MET A 4 -17.00 62.31 20.78
N GLY A 5 -17.05 62.12 19.46
CA GLY A 5 -17.64 60.93 18.84
C GLY A 5 -16.69 59.75 19.00
N ALA A 6 -17.14 58.73 19.72
CA ALA A 6 -16.42 57.49 19.95
C ALA A 6 -16.10 56.79 18.62
N VAL A 7 -14.81 56.74 18.28
CA VAL A 7 -14.28 55.83 17.27
C VAL A 7 -14.32 54.44 17.90
N THR A 8 -15.36 53.68 17.59
CA THR A 8 -15.43 52.26 17.88
C THR A 8 -14.43 51.57 16.96
N ASP A 9 -13.24 51.30 17.50
CA ASP A 9 -12.28 50.36 16.92
C ASP A 9 -12.99 49.03 16.70
N THR A 10 -13.36 48.76 15.45
CA THR A 10 -13.78 47.44 15.01
C THR A 10 -12.55 46.54 15.11
N VAL A 11 -12.42 45.85 16.23
CA VAL A 11 -11.46 44.76 16.40
C VAL A 11 -11.67 43.81 15.21
N PRO A 12 -10.67 43.62 14.34
CA PRO A 12 -10.79 42.66 13.25
C PRO A 12 -11.03 41.30 13.89
N GLU A 13 -12.17 40.67 13.57
CA GLU A 13 -12.47 39.33 14.05
C GLU A 13 -11.25 38.44 13.78
N PRO A 14 -10.79 37.64 14.76
CA PRO A 14 -9.71 36.72 14.52
C PRO A 14 -10.15 35.83 13.39
N GLU A 15 -9.49 35.98 12.24
CA GLU A 15 -9.68 35.19 11.05
C GLU A 15 -9.57 33.74 11.50
N VAL A 16 -10.72 33.11 11.73
CA VAL A 16 -10.84 31.70 12.08
C VAL A 16 -10.29 31.01 10.84
N ARG A 17 -8.98 30.74 10.87
CA ARG A 17 -8.28 29.93 9.89
C ARG A 17 -9.01 28.61 9.91
N ARG A 18 -10.04 28.51 9.06
CA ARG A 18 -10.76 27.28 8.84
C ARG A 18 -9.64 26.31 8.46
N PRO A 19 -9.35 25.31 9.31
CA PRO A 19 -8.27 24.39 9.01
C PRO A 19 -8.61 23.86 7.64
N PHE A 20 -7.74 24.16 6.67
CA PHE A 20 -7.89 23.83 5.26
C PHE A 20 -8.49 22.44 5.21
N ALA A 21 -9.80 22.36 4.98
CA ALA A 21 -10.55 21.13 5.11
C ALA A 21 -10.28 20.37 3.81
N LEU A 22 -9.04 19.91 3.69
CA LEU A 22 -8.60 18.57 3.35
C LEU A 22 -9.76 17.56 3.39
N ARG A 23 -10.72 17.70 2.46
CA ARG A 23 -11.62 16.64 2.01
C ARG A 23 -10.98 15.86 0.85
N LEU A 24 -10.00 16.45 0.16
CA LEU A 24 -9.14 15.77 -0.81
C LEU A 24 -8.27 14.61 -0.28
N PRO A 25 -7.70 14.62 0.94
CA PRO A 25 -6.85 13.53 1.38
C PRO A 25 -7.68 12.31 1.69
N ALA A 26 -8.94 12.43 2.12
CA ALA A 26 -9.79 11.26 2.39
C ALA A 26 -10.08 10.47 1.11
N ALA A 27 -10.40 11.16 0.01
CA ALA A 27 -10.61 10.53 -1.29
C ALA A 27 -9.31 9.91 -1.84
N LEU A 28 -8.18 10.63 -1.74
CA LEU A 28 -6.86 10.09 -2.10
C LEU A 28 -6.44 8.90 -1.22
N LEU A 29 -6.76 8.95 0.08
CA LEU A 29 -6.50 7.87 1.05
C LEU A 29 -7.31 6.63 0.68
N VAL A 30 -8.58 6.78 0.29
CA VAL A 30 -9.41 5.66 -0.19
C VAL A 30 -8.88 5.14 -1.53
N CYS A 31 -8.52 6.01 -2.46
CA CYS A 31 -7.97 5.62 -3.77
C CYS A 31 -6.61 4.91 -3.68
N VAL A 32 -5.84 5.10 -2.60
CA VAL A 32 -4.56 4.39 -2.40
C VAL A 32 -4.73 3.18 -1.47
N ALA A 33 -5.52 3.30 -0.41
CA ALA A 33 -5.76 2.20 0.54
C ALA A 33 -6.62 1.08 -0.08
N ALA A 34 -7.59 1.41 -0.93
CA ALA A 34 -8.42 0.41 -1.59
C ALA A 34 -7.61 -0.51 -2.51
N PRO A 35 -6.75 -0.03 -3.44
CA PRO A 35 -5.93 -0.93 -4.24
C PRO A 35 -4.87 -1.64 -3.39
N VAL A 36 -4.28 -1.00 -2.37
CA VAL A 36 -3.36 -1.71 -1.46
C VAL A 36 -4.08 -2.85 -0.74
N GLY A 37 -5.29 -2.64 -0.24
CA GLY A 37 -6.11 -3.69 0.38
C GLY A 37 -6.52 -4.79 -0.60
N MET A 38 -6.97 -4.40 -1.80
CA MET A 38 -7.35 -5.34 -2.87
C MET A 38 -6.16 -6.13 -3.42
N ILE A 39 -4.93 -5.60 -3.35
CA ILE A 39 -3.71 -6.31 -3.77
C ILE A 39 -3.18 -7.18 -2.62
N THR A 40 -3.23 -6.70 -1.38
CA THR A 40 -2.67 -7.43 -0.22
C THR A 40 -3.53 -8.61 0.23
N LEU A 41 -4.85 -8.60 0.00
CA LEU A 41 -5.74 -9.72 0.36
C LEU A 41 -5.49 -10.98 -0.48
N PRO A 42 -5.53 -10.90 -1.83
CA PRO A 42 -5.14 -12.01 -2.71
C PRO A 42 -3.69 -12.44 -2.45
N TRP A 43 -2.82 -11.49 -2.11
CA TRP A 43 -1.43 -11.78 -1.76
C TRP A 43 -1.30 -12.60 -0.48
N ALA A 44 -2.03 -12.25 0.58
CA ALA A 44 -2.05 -13.02 1.82
C ALA A 44 -2.58 -14.43 1.59
N VAL A 45 -3.64 -14.58 0.78
CA VAL A 45 -4.18 -15.89 0.38
C VAL A 45 -3.15 -16.68 -0.42
N PHE A 46 -2.46 -16.06 -1.37
CA PHE A 46 -1.41 -16.70 -2.17
C PHE A 46 -0.24 -17.19 -1.30
N VAL A 47 0.26 -16.33 -0.40
CA VAL A 47 1.33 -16.72 0.53
C VAL A 47 0.88 -17.90 1.38
N ILE A 48 -0.34 -17.88 1.94
CA ILE A 48 -0.89 -18.99 2.73
C ILE A 48 -1.01 -20.27 1.87
N ALA A 49 -1.48 -20.17 0.64
CA ALA A 49 -1.66 -21.32 -0.26
C ALA A 49 -0.31 -21.97 -0.64
N VAL A 50 0.69 -21.15 -0.99
CA VAL A 50 2.06 -21.62 -1.25
C VAL A 50 2.65 -22.25 0.02
N PHE A 51 2.41 -21.65 1.19
CA PHE A 51 2.87 -22.17 2.48
C PHE A 51 2.26 -23.54 2.79
N ALA A 52 0.94 -23.68 2.63
CA ALA A 52 0.22 -24.92 2.87
C ALA A 52 0.71 -26.04 1.93
N GLY A 53 0.96 -25.70 0.66
CA GLY A 53 1.54 -26.61 -0.33
C GLY A 53 2.97 -27.03 0.01
N GLN A 54 3.85 -26.09 0.37
CA GLN A 54 5.27 -26.38 0.67
C GLN A 54 5.45 -27.18 1.96
N ILE A 55 4.68 -26.88 3.02
CA ILE A 55 4.69 -27.67 4.27
C ILE A 55 4.27 -29.12 4.00
N SER A 56 3.28 -29.33 3.12
CA SER A 56 2.80 -30.67 2.80
C SER A 56 3.83 -31.55 2.06
N GLN A 57 4.84 -30.93 1.42
CA GLN A 57 5.88 -31.65 0.67
C GLN A 57 7.13 -31.98 1.50
N GLY A 58 7.23 -31.51 2.75
CA GLY A 58 8.24 -31.95 3.73
C GLY A 58 9.72 -31.74 3.35
N GLY A 59 10.02 -30.95 2.31
CA GLY A 59 11.38 -30.77 1.81
C GLY A 59 12.14 -29.62 2.47
N ASP A 60 13.45 -29.80 2.69
CA ASP A 60 14.36 -28.79 3.26
C ASP A 60 14.36 -27.44 2.48
N GLY A 61 13.98 -27.46 1.20
CA GLY A 61 13.84 -26.26 0.36
C GLY A 61 12.63 -25.37 0.68
N ALA A 62 11.68 -25.86 1.50
CA ALA A 62 10.51 -25.06 1.89
C ALA A 62 10.91 -23.83 2.70
N TRP A 63 11.91 -23.96 3.58
CA TRP A 63 12.39 -22.86 4.42
C TRP A 63 13.11 -21.77 3.63
N SER A 64 13.89 -22.13 2.61
CA SER A 64 14.58 -21.15 1.76
C SER A 64 13.60 -20.39 0.86
N GLY A 65 12.61 -21.07 0.29
CA GLY A 65 11.53 -20.45 -0.47
C GLY A 65 10.69 -19.49 0.39
N LEU A 66 10.44 -19.87 1.64
CA LEU A 66 9.72 -19.07 2.63
C LEU A 66 10.48 -17.80 3.02
N MET A 67 11.77 -17.91 3.27
CA MET A 67 12.60 -16.75 3.59
C MET A 67 12.75 -15.82 2.38
N ALA A 68 12.85 -16.37 1.17
CA ALA A 68 13.00 -15.57 -0.04
C ALA A 68 11.71 -14.86 -0.48
N MET A 69 10.54 -15.51 -0.35
CA MET A 69 9.27 -14.99 -0.89
C MET A 69 8.30 -14.47 0.19
N GLY A 70 8.32 -15.07 1.38
CA GLY A 70 7.40 -14.73 2.47
C GLY A 70 7.92 -13.63 3.38
N LEU A 71 9.22 -13.61 3.69
CA LEU A 71 9.81 -12.62 4.59
C LEU A 71 9.70 -11.18 4.07
N PRO A 72 9.98 -10.87 2.79
CA PRO A 72 9.90 -9.50 2.28
C PRO A 72 8.53 -8.84 2.47
N PRO A 73 7.38 -9.44 2.05
CA PRO A 73 6.07 -8.82 2.30
C PRO A 73 5.70 -8.77 3.78
N LEU A 74 6.16 -9.74 4.59
CA LEU A 74 5.88 -9.80 6.02
C LEU A 74 6.53 -8.64 6.79
N VAL A 75 7.66 -8.13 6.31
CA VAL A 75 8.32 -6.92 6.85
C VAL A 75 7.84 -5.66 6.13
N GLY A 76 7.70 -5.72 4.81
CA GLY A 76 7.38 -4.58 3.96
C GLY A 76 5.99 -4.00 4.18
N TYR A 77 4.97 -4.84 4.36
CA TYR A 77 3.61 -4.34 4.59
C TYR A 77 3.41 -3.68 5.94
N PRO A 78 3.90 -4.22 7.08
CA PRO A 78 3.90 -3.47 8.33
C PRO A 78 4.67 -2.16 8.24
N ALA A 79 5.84 -2.15 7.59
CA ALA A 79 6.61 -0.92 7.39
C ALA A 79 5.83 0.13 6.58
N ALA A 80 5.17 -0.29 5.50
CA ALA A 80 4.30 0.58 4.71
C ALA A 80 3.08 1.08 5.51
N ALA A 81 2.47 0.23 6.34
CA ALA A 81 1.36 0.61 7.21
C ALA A 81 1.79 1.63 8.29
N VAL A 82 3.01 1.49 8.83
CA VAL A 82 3.60 2.46 9.77
C VAL A 82 3.87 3.79 9.05
N LEU A 83 4.52 3.77 7.88
CA LEU A 83 4.76 4.97 7.07
C LEU A 83 3.45 5.69 6.72
N TRP A 84 2.40 4.93 6.44
CA TRP A 84 1.05 5.45 6.20
C TRP A 84 0.40 6.06 7.45
N SER A 85 0.58 5.43 8.62
CA SER A 85 0.10 5.99 9.88
C SER A 85 0.80 7.33 10.19
N HIS A 86 2.10 7.42 9.92
CA HIS A 86 2.87 8.65 10.09
C HIS A 86 2.55 9.72 9.05
N SER A 87 2.25 9.35 7.80
CA SER A 87 1.86 10.33 6.76
C SER A 87 0.60 11.11 7.13
N ARG A 88 -0.36 10.44 7.79
CA ARG A 88 -1.60 11.06 8.30
C ARG A 88 -1.38 12.04 9.45
N ARG A 89 -0.25 11.95 10.15
CA ARG A 89 0.11 12.80 11.29
C ARG A 89 1.19 13.83 10.95
N ALA A 90 1.58 13.94 9.67
CA ALA A 90 2.67 14.81 9.27
C ALA A 90 2.30 16.29 9.38
N ALA A 91 3.18 17.08 10.01
CA ALA A 91 2.99 18.51 10.21
C ALA A 91 3.01 19.35 8.93
N SER A 92 3.47 18.78 7.79
CA SER A 92 3.51 19.48 6.51
C SER A 92 3.08 18.58 5.35
N LEU A 93 2.43 19.19 4.36
CA LEU A 93 1.94 18.51 3.16
C LEU A 93 3.08 17.79 2.41
N ARG A 94 4.25 18.43 2.29
CA ARG A 94 5.43 17.84 1.65
C ARG A 94 5.90 16.56 2.36
N ARG A 95 5.92 16.55 3.69
CA ARG A 95 6.31 15.36 4.46
C ARG A 95 5.28 14.24 4.34
N ALA A 96 3.99 14.57 4.34
CA ALA A 96 2.93 13.59 4.14
C ALA A 96 3.09 12.86 2.80
N TRP A 97 3.35 13.60 1.71
CA TRP A 97 3.59 13.03 0.39
C TRP A 97 4.84 12.16 0.32
N ILE A 98 5.96 12.60 0.91
CA ILE A 98 7.19 11.80 0.93
C ILE A 98 6.94 10.46 1.64
N LEU A 99 6.30 10.47 2.81
CA LEU A 99 6.00 9.24 3.55
C LEU A 99 5.03 8.32 2.78
N ALA A 100 4.04 8.90 2.10
CA ALA A 100 3.11 8.14 1.27
C ALA A 100 3.84 7.47 0.08
N ILE A 101 4.69 8.22 -0.64
CA ILE A 101 5.49 7.69 -1.76
C ILE A 101 6.42 6.58 -1.27
N LEU A 102 7.10 6.77 -0.13
CA LEU A 102 7.95 5.73 0.46
C LEU A 102 7.17 4.48 0.82
N GLY A 103 5.94 4.62 1.35
CA GLY A 103 5.07 3.48 1.61
C GLY A 103 4.69 2.72 0.33
N VAL A 104 4.35 3.43 -0.74
CA VAL A 104 4.05 2.84 -2.05
C VAL A 104 5.27 2.13 -2.65
N LEU A 105 6.45 2.76 -2.58
CA LEU A 105 7.69 2.16 -3.07
C LEU A 105 8.06 0.91 -2.28
N ALA A 106 7.88 0.91 -0.96
CA ALA A 106 8.11 -0.26 -0.13
C ALA A 106 7.20 -1.43 -0.55
N ILE A 107 5.90 -1.16 -0.76
CA ILE A 107 4.93 -2.15 -1.26
C ILE A 107 5.35 -2.70 -2.62
N ALA A 108 5.69 -1.80 -3.57
CA ALA A 108 6.10 -2.19 -4.90
C ALA A 108 7.37 -3.08 -4.87
N ALA A 109 8.37 -2.68 -4.07
CA ALA A 109 9.62 -3.42 -3.94
C ALA A 109 9.41 -4.84 -3.39
N VAL A 110 8.61 -4.99 -2.33
CA VAL A 110 8.36 -6.31 -1.73
C VAL A 110 7.40 -7.18 -2.54
N SER A 111 6.60 -6.57 -3.42
CA SER A 111 5.66 -7.29 -4.29
C SER A 111 6.28 -7.68 -5.63
N PHE A 112 7.41 -7.08 -6.04
CA PHE A 112 8.01 -7.28 -7.36
C PHE A 112 8.40 -8.74 -7.66
N LEU A 113 9.24 -9.32 -6.79
CA LEU A 113 9.72 -10.70 -6.91
C LEU A 113 8.57 -11.72 -7.00
N PRO A 114 7.57 -11.66 -6.09
CA PRO A 114 6.48 -12.59 -6.18
C PRO A 114 5.53 -12.38 -7.37
N VAL A 115 5.28 -11.14 -7.78
CA VAL A 115 4.50 -10.85 -9.00
C VAL A 115 5.20 -11.45 -10.22
N LEU A 116 6.53 -11.35 -10.29
CA LEU A 116 7.29 -12.02 -11.35
C LEU A 116 7.16 -13.53 -11.29
N ALA A 117 7.31 -14.15 -10.11
CA ALA A 117 7.19 -15.61 -9.97
C ALA A 117 5.81 -16.12 -10.38
N LEU A 118 4.74 -15.42 -9.99
CA LEU A 118 3.38 -15.70 -10.45
C LEU A 118 3.26 -15.56 -11.98
N GLY A 119 3.83 -14.51 -12.55
CA GLY A 119 3.85 -14.28 -13.99
C GLY A 119 4.53 -15.43 -14.75
N TYR A 120 5.68 -15.90 -14.25
CA TYR A 120 6.37 -17.07 -14.84
C TYR A 120 5.54 -18.35 -14.71
N GLY A 121 4.96 -18.63 -13.54
CA GLY A 121 4.13 -19.82 -13.36
C GLY A 121 2.90 -19.84 -14.28
N LEU A 122 2.22 -18.70 -14.41
CA LEU A 122 1.09 -18.56 -15.35
C LEU A 122 1.53 -18.66 -16.81
N TYR A 123 2.71 -18.13 -17.13
CA TYR A 123 3.27 -18.22 -18.47
C TYR A 123 3.59 -19.67 -18.85
N ASP A 124 4.22 -20.42 -17.95
CA ASP A 124 4.53 -21.84 -18.16
C ASP A 124 3.26 -22.66 -18.32
N GLU A 125 2.27 -22.47 -17.43
CA GLU A 125 0.96 -23.13 -17.53
C GLU A 125 0.23 -22.79 -18.85
N TRP A 126 0.29 -21.51 -19.26
CA TRP A 126 -0.26 -21.08 -20.54
C TRP A 126 0.41 -21.80 -21.70
N GLN A 127 1.74 -21.96 -21.68
CA GLN A 127 2.46 -22.71 -22.71
C GLN A 127 2.09 -24.20 -22.72
N GLU A 128 1.92 -24.82 -21.54
CA GLU A 128 1.54 -26.23 -21.44
C GLU A 128 0.11 -26.51 -21.93
N THR A 129 -0.76 -25.51 -21.89
CA THR A 129 -2.17 -25.60 -22.38
C THR A 129 -2.33 -25.24 -23.86
N GLN A 130 -1.29 -24.71 -24.53
CA GLN A 130 -1.32 -24.48 -25.98
C GLN A 130 -1.22 -25.79 -26.79
N PRO A 131 -1.67 -25.81 -28.06
CA PRO A 131 -1.49 -26.96 -28.95
C PRO A 131 -0.04 -27.44 -29.02
N GLY A 132 0.21 -28.69 -28.65
CA GLY A 132 1.55 -29.28 -28.56
C GLY A 132 2.19 -29.24 -27.17
N GLY A 133 1.55 -28.58 -26.20
CA GLY A 133 1.91 -28.64 -24.79
C GLY A 133 1.44 -29.93 -24.10
N ARG A 134 2.03 -30.25 -22.94
CA ARG A 134 1.72 -31.47 -22.17
C ARG A 134 0.30 -31.53 -21.64
N GLY A 135 -0.31 -30.38 -21.37
CA GLY A 135 -1.67 -30.23 -20.85
C GLY A 135 -2.73 -29.96 -21.91
N TYR A 136 -2.38 -30.05 -23.20
CA TYR A 136 -3.33 -29.78 -24.27
C TYR A 136 -4.42 -30.86 -24.34
N HIS A 137 -5.66 -30.45 -24.06
CA HIS A 137 -6.85 -31.25 -24.27
C HIS A 137 -7.68 -30.59 -25.41
N PRO A 138 -7.77 -31.23 -26.59
CA PRO A 138 -8.45 -30.67 -27.76
C PRO A 138 -9.97 -30.59 -27.59
#